data_AF-A0AAE3KGE5-F1
#
_entry.id   AF-A0AAE3KGE5-F1
#
_cell.length_a   1.000
_cell.length_b   1.000
_cell.length_c   1.000
_cell.angle_alpha   90.00
_cell.angle_beta   90.00
_cell.angle_gamma   90.00
#
_symmetry.space_group_name_H-M   'P 1'
#
loop_
_entity.id
_entity.type
_entity.pdbx_description
1 polymer ?
#
loop_
_entity_poly.entity_id
_entity_poly.type
_entity_poly.pdbx_seq_one_letter_code
_entity_poly.pdbx_strand_id
1 'polypeptide(L)'
;MDFSDGLGPALNARLQLCRPDEHFFWAASCDLFYYDFPGQDAFGKPLENPLAKGVRAVGRGVGNFLATGLEVVLLDGGSDESYQKKPPPPPDHLVFGSGLGCLAHQTVARIGLEPGQPDVVLWMLTSARLAMFRTRRAPEPEPDQKPENRSLLSKAIGFGKGVVDFGKEVVEVFADNREKYGGNVEGEPVRMTAYVPVHEFPREQIAAVGVISRQLENGDEFCLRVSLADGSGVDFRLFSNDPAVAARATELTNGM
;
A
#
# COMPACT_ATOMS: atom_id res chain seq x y z
N MET A 1 -7.52 -8.82 -14.99
CA MET A 1 -8.50 -9.08 -13.92
C MET A 1 -9.08 -10.44 -14.19
N ASP A 2 -8.73 -11.39 -13.34
CA ASP A 2 -9.42 -12.67 -13.25
C ASP A 2 -10.59 -12.51 -12.28
N PHE A 3 -11.66 -13.30 -12.42
CA PHE A 3 -12.81 -13.26 -11.51
C PHE A 3 -12.45 -13.64 -10.06
N SER A 4 -11.26 -14.21 -9.87
CA SER A 4 -10.66 -14.51 -8.58
C SER A 4 -10.06 -13.30 -7.85
N ASP A 5 -9.84 -12.18 -8.56
CA ASP A 5 -9.29 -10.96 -7.97
C ASP A 5 -10.32 -10.28 -7.05
N GLY A 6 -9.85 -9.81 -5.89
CA GLY A 6 -10.67 -8.98 -5.01
C GLY A 6 -11.09 -7.66 -5.68
N LEU A 7 -12.10 -6.99 -5.12
CA LEU A 7 -12.51 -5.69 -5.62
C LEU A 7 -11.32 -4.71 -5.62
N GLY A 8 -11.22 -3.90 -6.68
CA GLY A 8 -10.16 -2.90 -6.79
C GLY A 8 -10.25 -1.80 -5.72
N PRO A 9 -9.19 -0.99 -5.55
CA PRO A 9 -9.12 0.07 -4.54
C PRO A 9 -10.24 1.10 -4.68
N ALA A 10 -10.55 1.52 -5.91
CA ALA A 10 -11.62 2.48 -6.18
C ALA A 10 -13.00 1.99 -5.74
N LEU A 11 -13.32 0.73 -5.98
CA LEU A 11 -14.63 0.18 -5.63
C LEU A 11 -14.75 -0.03 -4.11
N ASN A 12 -13.70 -0.54 -3.46
CA ASN A 12 -13.67 -0.63 -1.99
C ASN A 12 -13.86 0.75 -1.35
N ALA A 13 -13.11 1.75 -1.81
CA ALA A 13 -13.17 3.11 -1.30
C ALA A 13 -14.58 3.72 -1.49
N ARG A 14 -15.13 3.62 -2.71
CA ARG A 14 -16.43 4.21 -3.04
C ARG A 14 -17.59 3.60 -2.26
N LEU A 15 -17.56 2.29 -2.03
CA LEU A 15 -18.65 1.55 -1.39
C LEU A 15 -18.61 1.60 0.15
N GLN A 16 -17.43 1.69 0.75
CA GLN A 16 -17.27 1.55 2.20
C GLN A 16 -16.70 2.76 2.93
N LEU A 17 -15.90 3.61 2.25
CA LEU A 17 -15.03 4.59 2.93
C LEU A 17 -15.37 6.04 2.58
N CYS A 18 -15.94 6.26 1.40
CA CYS A 18 -16.44 7.56 0.96
C CYS A 18 -17.70 7.91 1.75
N ARG A 19 -17.73 9.11 2.35
CA ARG A 19 -18.92 9.60 3.04
C ARG A 19 -20.02 9.95 2.02
N PRO A 20 -21.31 9.96 2.40
CA PRO A 20 -22.41 10.20 1.47
C PRO A 20 -22.38 11.56 0.74
N ASP A 21 -21.76 12.57 1.35
CA ASP A 21 -21.62 13.95 0.87
C ASP A 21 -20.28 14.22 0.14
N GLU A 22 -19.40 13.22 0.09
CA GLU A 22 -18.11 13.30 -0.59
C GLU A 22 -18.22 12.91 -2.06
N HIS A 23 -17.65 13.73 -2.96
CA HIS A 23 -17.43 13.32 -4.34
C HIS A 23 -16.13 12.52 -4.38
N PHE A 24 -16.21 11.27 -4.84
CA PHE A 24 -15.07 10.39 -5.03
C PHE A 24 -14.31 10.77 -6.29
N PHE A 25 -12.99 10.96 -6.19
CA PHE A 25 -12.12 11.21 -7.34
C PHE A 25 -11.36 9.95 -7.74
N TRP A 26 -10.53 9.43 -6.84
CA TRP A 26 -9.77 8.21 -7.09
C TRP A 26 -9.36 7.54 -5.78
N ALA A 27 -8.98 6.27 -5.89
CA ALA A 27 -8.27 5.55 -4.84
C ALA A 27 -7.24 4.60 -5.44
N ALA A 28 -6.13 4.43 -4.73
CA ALA A 28 -5.01 3.58 -5.12
C ALA A 28 -4.48 2.83 -3.90
N SER A 29 -4.09 1.58 -4.09
CA SER A 29 -3.29 0.86 -3.10
C SER A 29 -1.84 1.22 -3.34
N CYS A 30 -1.15 1.67 -2.30
CA CYS A 30 0.27 1.96 -2.34
C CYS A 30 0.93 1.26 -1.15
N ASP A 31 1.95 0.48 -1.43
CA ASP A 31 2.54 -0.45 -0.48
C ASP A 31 3.91 0.05 0.01
N LEU A 32 4.66 0.71 -0.87
CA LEU A 32 6.02 1.13 -0.61
C LEU A 32 6.19 2.64 -0.75
N PHE A 33 6.91 3.25 0.18
CA PHE A 33 7.25 4.68 0.12
C PHE A 33 8.69 4.98 0.53
N TYR A 34 9.16 6.13 0.07
CA TYR A 34 10.42 6.75 0.49
C TYR A 34 10.24 8.24 0.75
N TYR A 35 11.20 8.83 1.45
CA TYR A 35 11.28 10.26 1.65
C TYR A 35 12.06 10.97 0.54
N ASP A 36 11.63 12.19 0.25
CA ASP A 36 12.31 13.16 -0.60
C ASP A 36 12.44 14.47 0.18
N PHE A 37 13.31 14.44 1.20
CA PHE A 37 13.60 15.60 2.04
C PHE A 37 15.02 16.10 1.78
N PRO A 38 15.23 17.42 1.68
CA PRO A 38 16.57 17.99 1.55
C PRO A 38 17.50 17.57 2.70
N GLY A 39 18.71 17.14 2.35
CA GLY A 39 19.73 16.75 3.33
C GLY A 39 19.53 15.39 4.00
N GLN A 40 18.54 14.61 3.55
CA GLN A 40 18.28 13.25 4.02
C GLN A 40 18.38 12.23 2.87
N ASP A 41 18.60 10.97 3.23
CA ASP A 41 18.44 9.85 2.32
C ASP A 41 16.96 9.46 2.14
N ALA A 42 16.70 8.46 1.31
CA ALA A 42 15.35 7.95 1.03
C ALA A 42 14.66 7.34 2.27
N PHE A 43 15.41 7.04 3.33
CA PHE A 43 14.95 6.46 4.57
C PHE A 43 14.84 7.50 5.70
N GLY A 44 15.08 8.78 5.41
CA GLY A 44 14.99 9.87 6.39
C GLY A 44 16.23 10.02 7.28
N LYS A 45 17.34 9.32 6.98
CA LYS A 45 18.59 9.48 7.71
C LYS A 45 19.34 10.70 7.17
N PRO A 46 20.03 11.48 8.03
CA PRO A 46 20.88 12.57 7.57
C PRO A 46 21.97 12.08 6.60
N LEU A 47 22.23 12.83 5.53
CA LEU A 47 23.36 12.56 4.65
C LEU A 47 24.67 12.97 5.32
N GLU A 48 25.64 12.06 5.38
CA GLU A 48 26.93 12.28 6.06
C GLU A 48 27.80 13.35 5.37
N ASN A 49 27.62 13.55 4.05
CA ASN A 49 28.41 14.51 3.27
C ASN A 49 27.60 15.74 2.84
N PRO A 50 27.86 16.94 3.40
CA PRO A 50 27.14 18.16 3.07
C PRO A 50 27.40 18.66 1.63
N LEU A 51 28.46 18.19 0.95
CA LEU A 51 28.71 18.52 -0.46
C LEU A 51 27.70 17.91 -1.42
N ALA A 52 27.03 16.80 -1.03
CA ALA A 52 25.89 16.25 -1.77
C ALA A 52 24.62 17.10 -1.63
N LYS A 53 24.58 18.08 -0.70
CA LYS A 53 23.44 18.99 -0.50
C LYS A 53 23.27 19.99 -1.66
N GLY A 54 24.33 20.25 -2.43
CA GLY A 54 24.31 21.25 -3.51
C GLY A 54 23.58 20.80 -4.79
N VAL A 55 23.43 19.49 -5.02
CA VAL A 55 22.91 18.96 -6.29
C VAL A 55 21.39 18.68 -6.25
N ARG A 56 20.78 18.61 -5.06
CA ARG A 56 19.32 18.40 -4.90
C ARG A 56 18.51 19.68 -4.65
N ALA A 57 19.17 20.83 -4.50
CA ALA A 57 18.53 22.09 -4.13
C ALA A 57 18.04 22.93 -5.33
N VAL A 58 18.02 22.38 -6.54
CA VAL A 58 17.50 23.06 -7.73
C VAL A 58 16.19 22.39 -8.14
N GLY A 59 15.07 23.09 -7.95
CA GLY A 59 13.84 22.78 -8.69
C GLY A 59 12.58 22.59 -7.84
N ARG A 60 11.99 23.70 -7.41
CA ARG A 60 10.51 23.78 -7.36
C ARG A 60 10.02 23.55 -8.80
N GLY A 61 9.73 22.29 -9.13
CA GLY A 61 9.32 21.85 -10.47
C GLY A 61 10.48 21.21 -11.22
N VAL A 62 10.37 19.89 -11.45
CA VAL A 62 11.27 19.05 -12.26
C VAL A 62 12.69 18.89 -11.69
N GLY A 63 13.03 17.68 -11.23
CA GLY A 63 14.43 17.23 -11.20
C GLY A 63 14.95 16.65 -9.88
N ASN A 64 15.56 15.46 -10.00
CA ASN A 64 16.49 14.82 -9.07
C ASN A 64 15.95 14.06 -7.84
N PHE A 65 15.12 13.04 -8.04
CA PHE A 65 15.04 11.95 -7.06
C PHE A 65 16.21 10.95 -7.19
N LEU A 66 16.83 10.78 -8.38
CA LEU A 66 17.79 9.68 -8.59
C LEU A 66 18.98 10.01 -9.48
N ALA A 67 20.06 10.45 -8.84
CA ALA A 67 21.41 10.04 -9.26
C ALA A 67 22.34 9.72 -8.07
N THR A 68 21.85 9.83 -6.82
CA THR A 68 22.72 9.70 -5.63
C THR A 68 21.99 9.24 -4.35
N GLY A 69 20.67 9.00 -4.36
CA GLY A 69 19.92 8.70 -3.14
C GLY A 69 19.90 7.24 -2.75
N LEU A 70 19.55 6.38 -3.71
CA LEU A 70 19.58 4.93 -3.52
C LEU A 70 21.01 4.38 -3.62
N GLU A 71 21.86 4.96 -4.48
CA GLU A 71 23.23 4.50 -4.70
C GLU A 71 24.19 4.84 -3.55
N VAL A 72 24.03 6.00 -2.89
CA VAL A 72 24.92 6.38 -1.78
C VAL A 72 24.73 5.51 -0.54
N VAL A 73 23.55 4.89 -0.35
CA VAL A 73 23.30 3.94 0.74
C VAL A 73 24.00 2.59 0.52
N LEU A 74 24.38 2.27 -0.72
CA LEU A 74 25.11 1.03 -1.03
C LEU A 74 26.63 1.16 -0.85
N LEU A 75 27.16 2.38 -0.68
CA LEU A 75 28.60 2.63 -0.60
C LEU A 75 29.15 2.76 0.82
N ASP A 76 28.31 2.75 1.86
CA ASP A 76 28.79 2.84 3.24
C ASP A 76 28.47 1.59 4.05
N GLY A 77 29.44 0.68 4.01
CA GLY A 77 29.44 -0.60 4.70
C GLY A 77 30.72 -1.34 4.39
N GLY A 78 31.85 -0.77 4.80
CA GLY A 78 33.15 -1.43 4.74
C GLY A 78 33.14 -2.74 5.55
N SER A 79 33.03 -3.85 4.85
CA SER A 79 33.63 -5.13 5.21
C SER A 79 33.70 -5.98 3.95
N ASP A 80 34.89 -6.50 3.65
CA ASP A 80 35.14 -7.49 2.61
C ASP A 80 34.08 -8.60 2.65
N GLU A 81 33.13 -8.54 1.72
CA GLU A 81 32.50 -9.69 1.04
C GLU A 81 31.52 -9.12 0.01
N SER A 82 31.85 -9.33 -1.26
CA SER A 82 31.08 -8.87 -2.42
C SER A 82 29.74 -9.61 -2.53
N TYR A 83 28.81 -9.34 -1.64
CA TYR A 83 27.40 -9.57 -1.89
C TYR A 83 26.87 -8.38 -2.67
N GLN A 84 26.60 -8.57 -3.95
CA GLN A 84 25.84 -7.63 -4.77
C GLN A 84 24.49 -7.40 -4.10
N LYS A 85 24.39 -6.39 -3.23
CA LYS A 85 23.11 -5.97 -2.63
C LYS A 85 22.23 -5.49 -3.77
N LYS A 86 21.18 -6.26 -4.04
CA LYS A 86 20.14 -5.90 -5.01
C LYS A 86 19.65 -4.48 -4.67
N PRO A 87 19.50 -3.58 -5.66
CA PRO A 87 18.95 -2.25 -5.42
C PRO A 87 17.56 -2.39 -4.77
N PRO A 88 17.20 -1.50 -3.83
CA PRO A 88 15.91 -1.58 -3.19
C PRO A 88 14.79 -1.36 -4.23
N PRO A 89 13.61 -1.95 -4.02
CA PRO A 89 12.51 -1.83 -4.96
C PRO A 89 12.09 -0.36 -5.11
N PRO A 90 11.60 0.03 -6.29
CA PRO A 90 11.19 1.40 -6.52
C PRO A 90 9.86 1.67 -5.77
N PRO A 91 9.68 2.86 -5.17
CA PRO A 91 8.52 3.13 -4.31
C PRO A 91 7.23 3.24 -5.12
N ASP A 92 6.06 3.10 -4.51
CA ASP A 92 4.77 3.46 -5.14
C ASP A 92 4.48 4.95 -4.99
N HIS A 93 4.98 5.55 -3.90
CA HIS A 93 4.81 6.96 -3.62
C HIS A 93 5.99 7.57 -2.87
N LEU A 94 6.15 8.87 -3.01
CA LEU A 94 7.22 9.65 -2.37
C LEU A 94 6.62 10.70 -1.46
N VAL A 95 7.16 10.81 -0.25
CA VAL A 95 6.75 11.84 0.71
C VAL A 95 7.79 12.96 0.67
N PHE A 96 7.37 14.16 0.26
CA PHE A 96 8.27 15.31 0.06
C PHE A 96 7.93 16.46 1.03
N GLY A 97 8.90 17.35 1.25
CA GLY A 97 8.73 18.49 2.16
C GLY A 97 10.04 19.17 2.53
N SER A 98 9.96 20.21 3.35
CA SER A 98 11.13 20.98 3.81
C SER A 98 12.02 20.23 4.80
N GLY A 99 11.53 19.15 5.41
CA GLY A 99 12.27 18.31 6.34
C GLY A 99 11.38 17.60 7.36
N LEU A 100 12.00 17.08 8.41
CA LEU A 100 11.30 16.44 9.53
C LEU A 100 10.33 17.43 10.19
N GLY A 101 9.17 16.92 10.57
CA GLY A 101 8.15 17.72 11.26
C GLY A 101 7.21 18.52 10.34
N CYS A 102 7.39 18.49 9.01
CA CYS A 102 6.33 18.94 8.09
C CYS A 102 5.07 18.05 8.19
N LEU A 103 3.94 18.53 7.67
CA LEU A 103 2.65 17.84 7.74
C LEU A 103 2.70 16.43 7.14
N ALA A 104 3.34 16.28 5.97
CA ALA A 104 3.49 14.99 5.32
C ALA A 104 4.36 14.02 6.15
N HIS A 105 5.47 14.49 6.73
CA HIS A 105 6.32 13.67 7.60
C HIS A 105 5.59 13.21 8.87
N GLN A 106 4.90 14.12 9.55
CA GLN A 106 4.15 13.79 10.78
C GLN A 106 3.09 12.72 10.54
N THR A 107 2.53 12.69 9.34
CA THR A 107 1.54 11.70 8.94
C THR A 107 2.14 10.30 8.87
N VAL A 108 3.30 10.15 8.22
CA VAL A 108 4.02 8.87 8.16
C VAL A 108 4.31 8.30 9.54
N ALA A 109 4.79 9.14 10.47
CA ALA A 109 5.05 8.73 11.84
C ALA A 109 3.78 8.18 12.55
N ARG A 110 2.58 8.70 12.22
CA ARG A 110 1.31 8.22 12.79
C ARG A 110 0.83 6.91 12.19
N ILE A 111 1.21 6.62 10.95
CA ILE A 111 0.85 5.36 10.27
C ILE A 111 1.68 4.20 10.83
N GLY A 112 2.85 4.50 11.42
CA GLY A 112 3.75 3.49 11.99
C GLY A 112 4.41 2.63 10.91
N LEU A 113 4.63 3.21 9.72
CA LEU A 113 5.36 2.58 8.64
C LEU A 113 6.75 3.18 8.52
N GLU A 114 7.72 2.31 8.32
CA GLU A 114 9.09 2.69 8.02
C GLU A 114 9.29 2.78 6.50
N PRO A 115 10.04 3.77 5.99
CA PRO A 115 10.37 3.84 4.58
C PRO A 115 11.03 2.54 4.10
N GLY A 116 10.66 2.09 2.90
CA GLY A 116 11.18 0.83 2.35
C GLY A 116 10.57 -0.46 2.91
N GLN A 117 9.67 -0.38 3.88
CA GLN A 117 8.92 -1.54 4.37
C GLN A 117 7.56 -1.61 3.67
N PRO A 118 7.24 -2.71 2.95
CA PRO A 118 5.99 -2.84 2.26
C PRO A 118 4.83 -3.04 3.24
N ASP A 119 3.77 -2.25 3.10
CA ASP A 119 2.51 -2.47 3.80
C ASP A 119 1.35 -1.83 3.04
N VAL A 120 0.24 -2.56 2.90
CA VAL A 120 -0.85 -2.16 2.03
C VAL A 120 -1.64 -1.00 2.63
N VAL A 121 -1.45 0.18 2.06
CA VAL A 121 -2.20 1.40 2.40
C VAL A 121 -3.05 1.82 1.21
N LEU A 122 -4.35 1.86 1.43
CA LEU A 122 -5.30 2.46 0.51
C LEU A 122 -5.30 3.97 0.70
N TRP A 123 -4.96 4.70 -0.35
CA TRP A 123 -5.13 6.14 -0.46
C TRP A 123 -6.42 6.46 -1.22
N MET A 124 -7.17 7.44 -0.74
CA MET A 124 -8.40 7.90 -1.37
C MET A 124 -8.42 9.43 -1.41
N LEU A 125 -8.68 10.00 -2.58
CA LEU A 125 -8.96 11.42 -2.73
C LEU A 125 -10.44 11.65 -2.98
N THR A 126 -11.01 12.61 -2.26
CA THR A 126 -12.40 13.05 -2.37
C THR A 126 -12.47 14.58 -2.42
N SER A 127 -13.66 15.13 -2.65
CA SER A 127 -13.91 16.57 -2.53
C SER A 127 -13.61 17.14 -1.15
N ALA A 128 -13.64 16.32 -0.09
CA ALA A 128 -13.48 16.78 1.28
C ALA A 128 -12.09 16.50 1.89
N ARG A 129 -11.34 15.53 1.37
CA ARG A 129 -10.08 15.06 1.98
C ARG A 129 -9.26 14.13 1.11
N LEU A 130 -7.98 14.04 1.43
CA LEU A 130 -7.13 12.89 1.13
C LEU A 130 -7.08 12.00 2.37
N ALA A 131 -7.47 10.74 2.24
CA ALA A 131 -7.61 9.80 3.34
C ALA A 131 -6.77 8.54 3.12
N MET A 132 -6.33 7.97 4.22
CA MET A 132 -5.45 6.80 4.25
C MET A 132 -6.08 5.72 5.11
N PHE A 133 -6.08 4.50 4.59
CA PHE A 133 -6.64 3.34 5.27
C PHE A 133 -5.69 2.15 5.16
N ARG A 134 -5.59 1.39 6.25
CA ARG A 134 -4.81 0.16 6.28
C ARG A 134 -5.75 -1.04 6.20
N THR A 135 -5.35 -2.08 5.50
CA THR A 135 -6.10 -3.34 5.52
C THR A 135 -6.10 -3.90 6.94
N ARG A 136 -7.29 -4.21 7.47
CA ARG A 136 -7.41 -4.91 8.76
C ARG A 136 -6.84 -6.31 8.57
N ARG A 137 -5.67 -6.59 9.14
CA ARG A 137 -5.18 -7.96 9.23
C ARG A 137 -6.21 -8.76 10.03
N ALA A 138 -6.69 -9.87 9.46
CA ALA A 138 -7.44 -10.83 10.25
C ALA A 138 -6.54 -11.23 11.44
N PRO A 139 -7.07 -11.36 12.67
CA PRO A 139 -6.30 -11.99 13.71
C PRO A 139 -5.81 -13.32 13.16
N GLU A 140 -4.51 -13.58 13.22
CA GLU A 140 -3.98 -14.90 12.92
C GLU A 140 -4.80 -15.88 13.76
N PRO A 141 -5.36 -16.94 13.15
CA PRO A 141 -6.00 -17.97 13.95
C PRO A 141 -4.98 -18.38 15.00
N GLU A 142 -5.35 -18.26 16.29
CA GLU A 142 -4.49 -18.75 17.36
C GLU A 142 -4.03 -20.15 16.96
N PRO A 143 -2.71 -20.42 16.98
CA PRO A 143 -2.21 -21.70 16.52
C PRO A 143 -3.01 -22.76 17.25
N ASP A 144 -3.76 -23.56 16.49
CA ASP A 144 -4.61 -24.63 17.00
C ASP A 144 -3.87 -25.24 18.17
N GLN A 145 -4.41 -25.03 19.38
CA GLN A 145 -3.91 -25.74 20.55
C GLN A 145 -4.04 -27.20 20.15
N LYS A 146 -2.92 -27.80 19.75
CA LYS A 146 -2.80 -29.23 19.49
C LYS A 146 -3.56 -29.87 20.64
N PRO A 147 -4.58 -30.70 20.38
CA PRO A 147 -5.30 -31.33 21.46
C PRO A 147 -4.28 -32.12 22.27
N GLU A 148 -3.88 -31.56 23.41
CA GLU A 148 -2.93 -32.18 24.30
C GLU A 148 -3.59 -33.47 24.79
N ASN A 149 -2.98 -34.59 24.42
CA ASN A 149 -3.07 -35.84 25.15
C ASN A 149 -4.47 -36.44 25.32
N ARG A 150 -5.12 -36.85 24.22
CA ARG A 150 -5.96 -38.07 24.26
C ARG A 150 -5.10 -39.31 24.04
N SER A 151 -4.33 -39.67 25.06
CA SER A 151 -3.74 -40.99 25.19
C SER A 151 -4.26 -41.65 26.45
N LEU A 152 -5.52 -42.10 26.40
CA LEU A 152 -6.02 -43.12 27.31
C LEU A 152 -7.07 -43.97 26.56
N LEU A 153 -6.72 -45.26 26.41
CA LEU A 153 -7.62 -46.39 26.11
C LEU A 153 -7.92 -46.70 24.64
N SER A 154 -6.86 -46.75 23.81
CA SER A 154 -6.78 -47.70 22.71
C SER A 154 -6.45 -49.10 23.26
N LYS A 155 -7.44 -49.81 23.80
CA LYS A 155 -7.37 -51.27 24.07
C LYS A 155 -8.78 -51.83 24.31
N ALA A 156 -9.14 -52.84 23.50
CA ALA A 156 -10.40 -53.59 23.46
C ALA A 156 -11.59 -52.77 22.91
N ILE A 157 -12.31 -53.16 21.85
CA ILE A 157 -13.03 -54.42 21.64
C ILE A 157 -13.10 -54.71 20.12
N GLY A 158 -12.88 -55.97 19.75
CA GLY A 158 -13.09 -56.46 18.38
C GLY A 158 -14.51 -56.97 18.12
N PHE A 159 -14.75 -57.30 16.85
CA PHE A 159 -15.76 -58.23 16.32
C PHE A 159 -17.25 -57.94 16.59
N GLY A 160 -18.01 -57.62 15.52
CA GLY A 160 -19.47 -57.78 15.55
C GLY A 160 -20.25 -57.05 14.47
N LYS A 161 -20.38 -57.69 13.29
CA LYS A 161 -21.58 -57.74 12.43
C LYS A 161 -22.74 -56.80 12.84
N GLY A 162 -22.99 -55.74 12.07
CA GLY A 162 -24.19 -54.91 12.25
C GLY A 162 -24.24 -53.73 11.30
N VAL A 163 -24.91 -53.92 10.15
CA VAL A 163 -25.45 -52.84 9.32
C VAL A 163 -26.44 -52.04 10.19
N VAL A 164 -26.42 -50.70 10.09
CA VAL A 164 -27.56 -49.76 10.16
C VAL A 164 -27.03 -48.36 10.53
N ASP A 165 -27.33 -47.40 9.65
CA ASP A 165 -27.37 -45.94 9.87
C ASP A 165 -26.09 -45.14 10.12
N PHE A 166 -25.18 -45.13 9.13
CA PHE A 166 -24.25 -43.99 8.90
C PHE A 166 -24.55 -43.30 7.56
N GLY A 167 -25.83 -43.16 7.23
CA GLY A 167 -26.32 -42.75 5.91
C GLY A 167 -26.86 -41.33 5.78
N LYS A 168 -26.67 -40.43 6.74
CA LYS A 168 -27.27 -39.07 6.66
C LYS A 168 -26.40 -37.87 7.02
N GLU A 169 -25.19 -38.05 7.53
CA GLU A 169 -24.40 -36.91 8.05
C GLU A 169 -23.08 -36.64 7.30
N VAL A 170 -22.80 -37.37 6.22
CA VAL A 170 -21.59 -37.15 5.37
C VAL A 170 -21.96 -36.66 3.96
N VAL A 171 -23.24 -36.33 3.72
CA VAL A 171 -23.73 -35.92 2.39
C VAL A 171 -23.75 -34.40 2.19
N GLU A 172 -23.68 -33.57 3.24
CA GLU A 172 -23.64 -32.10 3.06
C GLU A 172 -22.26 -31.56 2.63
N VAL A 173 -21.19 -32.36 2.68
CA VAL A 173 -19.85 -31.90 2.29
C VAL A 173 -19.57 -32.05 0.78
N PHE A 174 -20.45 -32.72 0.01
CA PHE A 174 -20.22 -33.04 -1.41
C PHE A 174 -21.22 -32.42 -2.40
N ALA A 175 -22.09 -31.51 -1.98
CA ALA A 175 -23.10 -30.92 -2.87
C ALA A 175 -22.99 -29.39 -3.04
N ASP A 176 -21.88 -28.78 -2.64
CA ASP A 176 -21.64 -27.37 -3.00
C ASP A 176 -21.04 -27.31 -4.43
N ASN A 177 -21.91 -27.42 -5.43
CA ASN A 177 -21.57 -27.28 -6.85
C ASN A 177 -21.41 -25.80 -7.27
N ARG A 178 -21.41 -24.86 -6.33
CA ARG A 178 -21.28 -23.43 -6.63
C ARG A 178 -19.86 -23.12 -7.07
N GLU A 179 -19.74 -22.35 -8.15
CA GLU A 179 -18.43 -21.96 -8.64
C GLU A 179 -17.72 -21.04 -7.63
N LYS A 180 -16.42 -21.27 -7.44
CA LYS A 180 -15.57 -20.45 -6.58
C LYS A 180 -14.61 -19.66 -7.44
N TYR A 181 -14.54 -18.36 -7.17
CA TYR A 181 -13.64 -17.43 -7.85
C TYR A 181 -12.73 -16.81 -6.81
N GLY A 182 -11.58 -17.45 -6.57
CA GLY A 182 -10.67 -17.07 -5.49
C GLY A 182 -11.36 -17.17 -4.13
N GLY A 183 -11.47 -16.04 -3.42
CA GLY A 183 -12.17 -15.95 -2.13
C GLY A 183 -13.69 -15.79 -2.22
N ASN A 184 -14.25 -15.70 -3.42
CA ASN A 184 -15.69 -15.47 -3.65
C ASN A 184 -16.40 -16.77 -4.05
N VAL A 185 -17.67 -16.90 -3.69
CA VAL A 185 -18.53 -18.04 -4.02
C VAL A 185 -19.74 -17.55 -4.81
N GLU A 186 -20.13 -18.28 -5.85
CA GLU A 186 -21.32 -17.99 -6.63
C GLU A 186 -22.57 -17.84 -5.75
N GLY A 187 -23.39 -16.84 -6.04
CA GLY A 187 -24.61 -16.54 -5.29
C GLY A 187 -24.38 -15.82 -3.95
N GLU A 188 -23.12 -15.63 -3.54
CA GLU A 188 -22.78 -14.85 -2.34
C GLU A 188 -22.34 -13.43 -2.70
N PRO A 189 -22.60 -12.42 -1.84
CA PRO A 189 -22.05 -11.08 -2.04
C PRO A 189 -20.53 -11.11 -2.11
N VAL A 190 -19.95 -10.39 -3.08
CA VAL A 190 -18.51 -10.29 -3.24
C VAL A 190 -17.86 -9.78 -1.96
N ARG A 191 -16.84 -10.49 -1.47
CA ARG A 191 -16.17 -10.13 -0.22
C ARG A 191 -15.42 -8.83 -0.42
N MET A 192 -15.69 -7.86 0.45
CA MET A 192 -14.97 -6.59 0.46
C MET A 192 -13.80 -6.62 1.44
N THR A 193 -12.74 -5.88 1.13
CA THR A 193 -11.59 -5.74 2.02
C THR A 193 -11.97 -4.85 3.19
N ALA A 194 -11.68 -5.32 4.42
CA ALA A 194 -11.91 -4.54 5.62
C ALA A 194 -10.75 -3.56 5.84
N TYR A 195 -11.08 -2.30 6.08
CA TYR A 195 -10.11 -1.21 6.24
C TYR A 195 -10.26 -0.53 7.60
N VAL A 196 -9.15 -0.01 8.12
CA VAL A 196 -9.09 0.83 9.32
C VAL A 196 -8.54 2.20 8.92
N PRO A 197 -9.21 3.31 9.28
CA PRO A 197 -8.71 4.65 8.98
C PRO A 197 -7.40 4.90 9.74
N VAL A 198 -6.42 5.47 9.06
CA VAL A 198 -5.11 5.78 9.63
C VAL A 198 -4.91 7.29 9.75
N HIS A 199 -5.19 8.03 8.67
CA HIS A 199 -5.05 9.48 8.66
C HIS A 199 -5.95 10.14 7.62
N GLU A 200 -6.25 11.42 7.84
CA GLU A 200 -7.01 12.26 6.92
C GLU A 200 -6.36 13.65 6.84
N PHE A 201 -6.05 14.09 5.62
CA PHE A 201 -5.80 15.48 5.31
C PHE A 201 -7.10 16.12 4.83
N PRO A 202 -7.75 16.96 5.63
CA PRO A 202 -8.97 17.63 5.21
C PRO A 202 -8.67 18.62 4.08
N ARG A 203 -9.69 18.99 3.30
CA ARG A 203 -9.55 19.75 2.05
C ARG A 203 -8.77 21.05 2.23
N GLU A 204 -8.94 21.72 3.37
CA GLU A 204 -8.25 22.97 3.73
C GLU A 204 -6.74 22.81 3.91
N GLN A 205 -6.26 21.59 4.18
CA GLN A 205 -4.82 21.30 4.25
C GLN A 205 -4.24 20.96 2.88
N ILE A 206 -5.06 20.73 1.86
CA ILE A 206 -4.63 20.40 0.50
C ILE A 206 -4.51 21.68 -0.31
N ALA A 207 -3.29 22.12 -0.58
CA ALA A 207 -3.02 23.31 -1.37
C ALA A 207 -3.30 23.09 -2.87
N ALA A 208 -2.85 21.96 -3.42
CA ALA A 208 -2.99 21.67 -4.84
C ALA A 208 -2.93 20.16 -5.11
N VAL A 209 -3.54 19.76 -6.22
CA VAL A 209 -3.33 18.43 -6.79
C VAL A 209 -3.07 18.57 -8.28
N GLY A 210 -2.07 17.86 -8.81
CA GLY A 210 -1.70 17.95 -10.22
C GLY A 210 -0.63 16.96 -10.60
N VAL A 211 -0.36 16.84 -11.90
CA VAL A 211 0.68 15.94 -12.40
C VAL A 211 2.02 16.67 -12.51
N ILE A 212 3.09 15.98 -12.11
CA ILE A 212 4.47 16.42 -12.28
C ILE A 212 5.26 15.34 -13.02
N SER A 213 6.37 15.73 -13.67
CA SER A 213 7.38 14.79 -14.12
C SER A 213 8.48 14.68 -13.05
N ARG A 214 8.85 13.46 -12.68
CA ARG A 214 10.02 13.15 -11.87
C ARG A 214 11.05 12.41 -12.72
N GLN A 215 12.29 12.86 -12.63
CA GLN A 215 13.41 12.16 -13.25
C GLN A 215 13.84 10.98 -12.38
N LEU A 216 13.77 9.78 -12.95
CA LEU A 216 14.25 8.52 -12.37
C LEU A 216 15.47 8.02 -13.16
N GLU A 217 16.14 6.96 -12.65
CA GLU A 217 17.32 6.37 -13.31
C GLU A 217 17.04 5.95 -14.76
N ASN A 218 15.81 5.47 -15.02
CA ASN A 218 15.38 4.96 -16.33
C ASN A 218 14.64 6.01 -17.17
N GLY A 219 14.71 7.29 -16.79
CA GLY A 219 14.05 8.40 -17.48
C GLY A 219 12.96 9.07 -16.65
N ASP A 220 12.22 9.94 -17.31
CA ASP A 220 11.14 10.71 -16.69
C ASP A 220 9.89 9.84 -16.48
N GLU A 221 9.26 9.97 -15.31
CA GLU A 221 7.99 9.32 -14.99
C GLU A 221 6.99 10.34 -14.44
N PHE A 222 5.73 10.23 -14.88
CA PHE A 222 4.68 11.07 -14.35
C PHE A 222 4.24 10.61 -12.96
N CYS A 223 4.07 11.57 -12.07
CA CYS A 223 3.52 11.37 -10.74
C CYS A 223 2.32 12.29 -10.53
N LEU A 224 1.29 11.79 -9.85
CA LEU A 224 0.22 12.61 -9.30
C LEU A 224 0.68 13.17 -7.96
N ARG A 225 0.90 14.49 -7.91
CA ARG A 225 1.30 15.22 -6.71
C ARG A 225 0.10 15.76 -5.96
N VAL A 226 -0.01 15.43 -4.68
CA VAL A 226 -0.85 16.15 -3.72
C VAL A 226 0.04 17.02 -2.85
N SER A 227 -0.09 18.34 -2.97
CA SER A 227 0.65 19.32 -2.17
C SER A 227 -0.22 19.81 -1.00
N LEU A 228 0.37 19.86 0.18
CA LEU A 228 -0.23 20.36 1.41
C LEU A 228 0.06 21.85 1.61
N ALA A 229 -0.67 22.48 2.52
CA ALA A 229 -0.61 23.91 2.81
C ALA A 229 0.79 24.41 3.28
N ASP A 230 1.58 23.54 3.91
CA ASP A 230 2.96 23.86 4.33
C ASP A 230 4.01 23.62 3.22
N GLY A 231 3.57 23.23 2.02
CA GLY A 231 4.43 22.91 0.88
C GLY A 231 5.03 21.51 0.92
N SER A 232 4.73 20.69 1.93
CA SER A 232 5.00 19.24 1.91
C SER A 232 3.93 18.49 1.14
N GLY A 233 4.08 17.18 0.93
CA GLY A 233 3.05 16.40 0.25
C GLY A 233 3.47 15.00 -0.14
N VAL A 234 2.71 14.42 -1.05
CA VAL A 234 2.90 13.05 -1.55
C VAL A 234 2.82 13.03 -3.07
N ASP A 235 3.75 12.32 -3.69
CA ASP A 235 3.74 12.03 -5.12
C ASP A 235 3.46 10.56 -5.34
N PHE A 236 2.34 10.25 -5.98
CA PHE A 236 1.95 8.90 -6.38
C PHE A 236 2.45 8.62 -7.79
N ARG A 237 3.20 7.55 -7.96
CA ARG A 237 3.69 7.16 -9.27
C ARG A 237 2.56 6.65 -10.15
N LEU A 238 2.57 7.08 -11.41
CA LEU A 238 1.62 6.58 -12.41
C LEU A 238 2.18 5.38 -13.18
N PHE A 239 3.44 5.00 -12.95
CA PHE A 239 4.14 3.90 -13.62
C PHE A 239 4.07 3.99 -15.15
N SER A 240 3.99 5.22 -15.65
CA SER A 240 3.85 5.54 -17.06
C SER A 240 4.47 6.90 -17.34
N ASN A 241 5.11 6.98 -18.51
CA ASN A 241 5.59 8.22 -19.11
C ASN A 241 4.68 8.67 -20.26
N ASP A 242 3.51 8.04 -20.43
CA ASP A 242 2.53 8.40 -21.44
C ASP A 242 1.77 9.67 -21.01
N PRO A 243 1.83 10.78 -21.79
CA PRO A 243 1.08 11.99 -21.51
C PRO A 243 -0.44 11.78 -21.43
N ALA A 244 -0.99 10.76 -22.11
CA ALA A 244 -2.42 10.44 -22.02
C ALA A 244 -2.81 9.94 -20.62
N VAL A 245 -1.93 9.17 -19.95
CA VAL A 245 -2.15 8.71 -18.57
C VAL A 245 -2.09 9.91 -17.61
N ALA A 246 -1.14 10.83 -17.81
CA ALA A 246 -1.04 12.07 -17.04
C ALA A 246 -2.28 12.97 -17.20
N ALA A 247 -2.76 13.14 -18.44
CA ALA A 247 -3.98 13.89 -18.74
C ALA A 247 -5.18 13.25 -18.02
N ARG A 248 -5.33 11.92 -18.11
CA ARG A 248 -6.41 11.20 -17.46
C ARG A 248 -6.38 11.31 -15.93
N ALA A 249 -5.20 11.22 -15.31
CA ALA A 249 -5.05 11.42 -13.87
C ALA A 249 -5.46 12.83 -13.43
N THR A 250 -5.17 13.83 -14.27
CA THR A 250 -5.56 15.22 -14.03
C THR A 250 -7.09 15.41 -14.11
N GLU A 251 -7.74 14.81 -15.11
CA GLU A 251 -9.20 14.82 -15.26
C GLU A 251 -9.90 14.21 -14.03
N LEU A 252 -9.49 12.99 -13.65
CA LEU A 252 -10.05 12.26 -12.51
C LEU A 252 -9.96 13.05 -11.20
N THR A 253 -8.94 13.90 -11.06
CA THR A 253 -8.68 14.65 -9.83
C THR A 253 -9.39 15.99 -9.77
N ASN A 254 -9.72 16.59 -10.92
CA ASN A 254 -10.40 17.88 -10.98
C ASN A 254 -11.92 17.77 -11.12
N GLY A 255 -12.46 16.54 -11.18
CA GLY A 255 -13.90 16.30 -11.24
C GLY A 255 -14.55 16.75 -12.56
N MET A 256 -13.81 16.70 -13.67
CA MET A 256 -14.29 16.99 -15.03
C MET A 256 -14.45 15.73 -15.86
#